data_AF-A0A1B7TFC8-F1
#
_entry.id   AF-A0A1B7TFC8-F1
#
_cell.length_a   1.000
_cell.length_b   1.000
_cell.length_c   1.000
_cell.angle_alpha   90.00
_cell.angle_beta   90.00
_cell.angle_gamma   90.00
#
_symmetry.space_group_name_H-M   'P 1'
#
loop_
_entity.id
_entity.type
_entity.pdbx_description
1 polymer ?
#
loop_
_entity_poly.entity_id
_entity_poly.type
_entity_poly.pdbx_seq_one_letter_code
_entity_poly.pdbx_strand_id
1 'polypeptide(L)'
;MTTYIPRVYAFNNDIESISRAVADHIIQQQNLILFDTLTIEELKNINRNDKEQYLRENKYAIKRKNSAASINGSTCSTISVLNNSQTTSPTAPNNNNNSSFADFLKKDSKDDSNTSLNESINNSNINNNINNNNACKKLTKSKKKFRVGISGGSLLDILQHGLLPRQEDIFWSFWEIFLIDERLVPFQDKESNYGNSKRKIFSKIDHSKYGKPKVYHIDESLIYEGAAECAENYETCLINKFASKATVKWPCFDLILLGVAPDGHIGSLFPNRKELRESSKWVIPITDSPVGVKERVTLTIPVICNSAHISFVVEGLMKQPIMEKIMEMPELGLPSSLVNEGALKKVSWFVDEDAIKGVHVIKRNYEFEQNDDDDNNNNNTA
;
A
#
# COMPACT_ATOMS: atom_id res chain seq x y z
N MET A 1 25.21 -1.32 -8.83
CA MET A 1 23.86 -1.67 -8.32
C MET A 1 23.50 -0.65 -7.26
N THR A 2 22.35 0.01 -7.37
CA THR A 2 21.86 0.88 -6.29
C THR A 2 21.32 -0.01 -5.18
N THR A 3 22.05 -0.12 -4.07
CA THR A 3 21.60 -0.83 -2.88
C THR A 3 20.41 -0.07 -2.30
N TYR A 4 19.20 -0.57 -2.52
CA TYR A 4 18.01 0.03 -1.93
C TYR A 4 17.95 -0.34 -0.44
N ILE A 5 17.93 0.67 0.43
CA ILE A 5 17.81 0.48 1.88
C ILE A 5 16.31 0.39 2.21
N PRO A 6 15.83 -0.74 2.75
CA PRO A 6 14.42 -0.89 3.11
C PRO A 6 14.00 0.09 4.20
N ARG A 7 12.70 0.44 4.25
CA ARG A 7 12.16 1.28 5.32
C ARG A 7 12.00 0.42 6.57
N VAL A 8 12.73 0.74 7.64
CA VAL A 8 12.63 0.00 8.90
C VAL A 8 12.03 0.91 9.97
N TYR A 9 10.88 0.51 10.51
CA TYR A 9 10.21 1.13 11.63
C TYR A 9 10.40 0.23 12.85
N ALA A 10 11.08 0.75 13.87
CA ALA A 10 11.36 0.04 15.11
C ALA A 10 10.43 0.55 16.22
N PHE A 11 9.92 -0.37 17.02
CA PHE A 11 9.01 -0.09 18.13
C PHE A 11 9.58 -0.66 19.42
N ASN A 12 9.17 -0.10 20.55
CA ASN A 12 9.50 -0.67 21.86
C ASN A 12 9.02 -2.13 21.93
N ASN A 13 9.60 -2.90 22.85
CA ASN A 13 9.31 -4.34 23.05
C ASN A 13 7.93 -4.58 23.69
N ASP A 14 6.90 -3.95 23.16
CA ASP A 14 5.51 -4.14 23.51
C ASP A 14 4.69 -4.44 22.24
N ILE A 15 3.85 -5.47 22.35
CA ILE A 15 3.01 -5.94 21.24
C ILE A 15 2.03 -4.85 20.79
N GLU A 16 1.65 -3.94 21.69
CA GLU A 16 0.64 -2.91 21.44
C GLU A 16 1.13 -1.87 20.43
N SER A 17 2.36 -1.36 20.58
CA SER A 17 2.96 -0.35 19.72
C SER A 17 3.10 -0.85 18.30
N ILE A 18 3.67 -2.05 18.12
CA ILE A 18 3.84 -2.66 16.80
C ILE A 18 2.49 -3.02 16.18
N SER A 19 1.55 -3.59 16.95
CA SER A 19 0.21 -3.94 16.46
C SER A 19 -0.58 -2.73 16.02
N ARG A 20 -0.51 -1.62 16.77
CA ARG A 20 -1.15 -0.35 16.42
C ARG A 20 -0.58 0.22 15.13
N ALA A 21 0.75 0.27 15.01
CA ALA A 21 1.42 0.76 13.80
C ALA A 21 1.11 -0.08 12.56
N VAL A 22 1.11 -1.40 12.69
CA VAL A 22 0.75 -2.31 11.59
C VAL A 22 -0.71 -2.13 11.19
N ALA A 23 -1.64 -2.03 12.16
CA ALA A 23 -3.05 -1.77 11.88
C ALA A 23 -3.27 -0.42 11.18
N ASP A 24 -2.60 0.64 11.64
CA ASP A 24 -2.65 1.96 11.02
C ASP A 24 -2.17 1.91 9.57
N HIS A 25 -1.03 1.25 9.32
CA HIS A 25 -0.52 1.07 7.97
C HIS A 25 -1.53 0.35 7.07
N ILE A 26 -2.16 -0.73 7.55
CA ILE A 26 -3.15 -1.49 6.77
C ILE A 26 -4.39 -0.65 6.47
N ILE A 27 -4.92 0.07 7.47
CA ILE A 27 -6.10 0.94 7.32
C ILE A 27 -5.79 2.09 6.34
N GLN A 28 -4.59 2.65 6.41
CA GLN A 28 -4.14 3.66 5.45
C GLN A 28 -4.12 3.10 4.02
N GLN A 29 -3.53 1.92 3.80
CA GLN A 29 -3.51 1.28 2.48
C GLN A 29 -4.92 0.98 1.97
N GLN A 30 -5.81 0.46 2.83
CA GLN A 30 -7.22 0.29 2.50
C GLN A 30 -7.84 1.62 2.02
N ASN A 31 -7.65 2.70 2.76
CA ASN A 31 -8.28 3.98 2.47
C ASN A 31 -7.77 4.58 1.15
N LEU A 32 -6.47 4.44 0.87
CA LEU A 32 -5.87 4.81 -0.43
C LEU A 32 -6.57 4.07 -1.57
N ILE A 33 -6.77 2.77 -1.45
CA ILE A 33 -7.37 1.93 -2.49
C ILE A 33 -8.88 2.19 -2.65
N LEU A 34 -9.64 2.25 -1.57
CA LEU A 34 -11.11 2.28 -1.64
C LEU A 34 -11.65 3.65 -2.04
N PHE A 35 -11.00 4.72 -1.58
CA PHE A 35 -11.52 6.08 -1.74
C PHE A 35 -10.66 6.95 -2.65
N ASP A 36 -9.59 6.40 -3.23
CA ASP A 36 -8.56 7.19 -3.91
C ASP A 36 -8.13 8.35 -3.03
N THR A 37 -7.88 8.05 -1.74
CA THR A 37 -7.40 9.08 -0.81
C THR A 37 -6.11 9.67 -1.36
N LEU A 38 -6.12 10.97 -1.64
CA LEU A 38 -4.93 11.69 -2.06
C LEU A 38 -3.93 11.59 -0.92
N THR A 39 -2.67 11.35 -1.24
CA THR A 39 -1.58 11.38 -0.26
C THR A 39 -1.54 12.74 0.43
N ILE A 40 -0.94 12.83 1.62
CA ILE A 40 -0.82 14.10 2.37
C ILE A 40 -0.17 15.19 1.52
N GLU A 41 0.77 14.83 0.65
CA GLU A 41 1.45 15.73 -0.27
C GLU A 41 0.52 16.23 -1.39
N GLU A 42 -0.32 15.34 -1.94
CA GLU A 42 -1.34 15.71 -2.91
C GLU A 42 -2.45 16.56 -2.27
N LEU A 43 -2.87 16.30 -1.02
CA LEU A 43 -3.83 17.09 -0.26
C LEU A 43 -3.35 18.51 0.08
N LYS A 44 -2.03 18.75 0.11
CA LYS A 44 -1.43 20.08 0.27
C LYS A 44 -1.52 20.92 -1.00
N ASN A 45 -1.62 20.28 -2.17
CA ASN A 45 -1.62 20.93 -3.48
C ASN A 45 -3.03 21.19 -4.05
N ILE A 46 -4.09 20.83 -3.32
CA ILE A 46 -5.50 21.07 -3.73
C ILE A 46 -5.97 22.43 -3.21
N ASN A 47 -6.70 23.15 -4.05
CA ASN A 47 -7.32 24.43 -3.69
C ASN A 47 -8.39 24.26 -2.59
N ARG A 48 -8.57 25.28 -1.74
CA ARG A 48 -9.28 25.16 -0.45
C ARG A 48 -10.73 24.64 -0.56
N ASN A 49 -11.44 25.02 -1.62
CA ASN A 49 -12.84 24.62 -1.82
C ASN A 49 -12.99 23.15 -2.28
N ASP A 50 -12.08 22.68 -3.13
CA ASP A 50 -12.08 21.30 -3.63
C ASP A 50 -11.67 20.32 -2.52
N LYS A 51 -10.77 20.77 -1.64
CA LYS A 51 -10.38 20.03 -0.43
C LYS A 51 -11.58 19.80 0.50
N GLU A 52 -12.42 20.80 0.75
CA GLU A 52 -13.59 20.63 1.60
C GLU A 52 -14.65 19.70 1.01
N GLN A 53 -14.89 19.78 -0.31
CA GLN A 53 -15.83 18.88 -0.98
C GLN A 53 -15.31 17.43 -0.94
N TYR A 54 -14.03 17.24 -1.24
CA TYR A 54 -13.36 15.94 -1.17
C TYR A 54 -13.41 15.31 0.23
N LEU A 55 -13.19 16.11 1.28
CA LEU A 55 -13.28 15.66 2.68
C LEU A 55 -14.71 15.35 3.13
N ARG A 56 -15.72 16.04 2.57
CA ARG A 56 -17.14 15.74 2.83
C ARG A 56 -17.58 14.45 2.13
N GLU A 57 -17.14 14.22 0.90
CA GLU A 57 -17.46 13.03 0.11
C GLU A 57 -16.69 11.79 0.58
N ASN A 58 -15.45 11.96 1.06
CA ASN A 58 -14.61 10.92 1.64
C ASN A 58 -14.54 11.04 3.16
N LYS A 59 -15.72 10.97 3.79
CA LYS A 59 -15.93 11.16 5.24
C LYS A 59 -15.11 10.23 6.16
N TYR A 60 -14.46 9.19 5.61
CA TYR A 60 -13.58 8.24 6.29
C TYR A 60 -12.08 8.45 6.00
N ALA A 61 -11.74 9.33 5.06
CA ALA A 61 -10.35 9.67 4.74
C ALA A 61 -9.72 10.55 5.81
N ILE A 62 -10.50 11.44 6.42
CA ILE A 62 -10.04 12.38 7.45
C ILE A 62 -11.21 12.64 8.40
N LYS A 63 -11.28 11.92 9.51
CA LYS A 63 -11.90 12.45 10.73
C LYS A 63 -11.59 11.61 11.96
N ARG A 64 -10.79 12.18 12.85
CA ARG A 64 -11.20 12.36 14.24
C ARG A 64 -11.43 13.85 14.45
N LYS A 65 -12.55 14.18 15.11
CA LYS A 65 -13.08 15.55 15.24
C LYS A 65 -12.49 16.20 16.49
N ASN A 66 -12.03 17.44 16.36
CA ASN A 66 -12.17 18.38 17.47
C ASN A 66 -13.65 18.67 17.75
N SER A 67 -13.91 18.67 19.04
CA SER A 67 -15.14 18.87 19.79
C SER A 67 -15.85 20.20 19.52
N ALA A 68 -17.16 20.18 19.85
CA ALA A 68 -18.07 21.27 20.15
C ALA A 68 -17.51 22.72 20.12
N ALA A 69 -18.07 23.54 19.22
CA ALA A 69 -18.31 24.96 19.46
C ALA A 69 -19.43 25.46 18.53
N SER A 70 -20.65 25.55 19.06
CA SER A 70 -21.69 26.47 18.59
C SER A 70 -22.81 26.52 19.61
N ILE A 71 -22.57 27.23 20.72
CA ILE A 71 -23.62 27.89 21.48
C ILE A 71 -23.26 29.39 21.46
N ASN A 72 -24.26 30.19 21.05
CA ASN A 72 -24.40 31.66 21.10
C ASN A 72 -23.68 32.51 20.01
N GLY A 73 -24.47 32.90 18.99
CA GLY A 73 -25.17 34.18 18.98
C GLY A 73 -24.36 35.50 18.86
N SER A 74 -24.66 36.21 17.76
CA SER A 74 -24.80 37.68 17.65
C SER A 74 -23.69 38.52 16.97
N THR A 75 -24.02 38.91 15.73
CA THR A 75 -24.03 40.27 15.12
C THR A 75 -22.74 41.07 14.86
N CYS A 76 -22.73 41.62 13.62
CA CYS A 76 -22.11 42.88 13.15
C CYS A 76 -20.58 42.93 13.05
N SER A 77 -19.94 43.58 12.09
CA SER A 77 -20.34 44.33 10.88
C SER A 77 -19.07 44.60 10.04
N THR A 78 -19.28 44.85 8.75
CA THR A 78 -18.35 45.43 7.76
C THR A 78 -17.36 46.48 8.28
N ILE A 79 -16.13 46.48 7.74
CA ILE A 79 -15.41 47.66 7.22
C ILE A 79 -14.35 47.22 6.19
N SER A 80 -14.41 47.86 5.02
CA SER A 80 -13.43 47.90 3.95
C SER A 80 -12.40 49.00 4.20
N VAL A 81 -11.11 48.78 3.92
CA VAL A 81 -10.17 49.86 3.56
C VAL A 81 -9.16 49.36 2.53
N LEU A 82 -9.05 50.17 1.47
CA LEU A 82 -8.14 50.13 0.33
C LEU A 82 -6.75 50.71 0.67
N ASN A 83 -5.82 50.40 -0.24
CA ASN A 83 -4.75 51.25 -0.80
C ASN A 83 -3.27 51.07 -0.38
N ASN A 84 -2.50 50.75 -1.43
CA ASN A 84 -1.26 51.34 -1.93
C ASN A 84 -0.01 51.39 -1.03
N SER A 85 1.11 50.90 -1.60
CA SER A 85 2.32 51.67 -2.03
C SER A 85 3.34 50.66 -2.60
N GLN A 86 3.67 50.64 -3.89
CA GLN A 86 4.66 51.46 -4.64
C GLN A 86 6.15 51.29 -4.22
N THR A 87 7.00 51.19 -5.26
CA THR A 87 8.48 51.35 -5.34
C THR A 87 9.34 50.14 -4.93
N THR A 88 10.42 49.72 -5.60
CA THR A 88 11.22 50.22 -6.75
C THR A 88 12.20 49.12 -7.18
N SER A 89 12.43 48.97 -8.49
CA SER A 89 13.58 48.25 -9.10
C SER A 89 14.89 49.04 -8.91
N PRO A 90 16.08 48.44 -9.10
CA PRO A 90 16.74 48.67 -10.40
C PRO A 90 17.63 47.53 -10.95
N THR A 91 17.61 47.45 -12.29
CA THR A 91 18.72 47.24 -13.26
C THR A 91 19.63 46.00 -13.23
N ALA A 92 19.57 45.27 -14.35
CA ALA A 92 20.61 44.40 -14.91
C ALA A 92 21.74 45.19 -15.59
N PRO A 93 22.83 44.50 -15.99
CA PRO A 93 23.36 44.70 -17.33
C PRO A 93 23.54 43.40 -18.13
N ASN A 94 23.31 43.57 -19.43
CA ASN A 94 23.53 42.68 -20.57
C ASN A 94 25.01 42.29 -20.74
N ASN A 95 25.28 41.09 -21.24
CA ASN A 95 26.22 40.96 -22.38
C ASN A 95 26.00 39.69 -23.22
N ASN A 96 26.07 39.90 -24.53
CA ASN A 96 25.92 38.96 -25.63
C ASN A 96 27.11 37.99 -25.76
N ASN A 97 26.90 36.82 -26.39
CA ASN A 97 27.58 36.47 -27.65
C ASN A 97 27.06 35.16 -28.29
N ASN A 98 26.80 35.25 -29.60
CA ASN A 98 26.40 34.23 -30.54
C ASN A 98 27.58 33.39 -31.06
N SER A 99 27.32 32.14 -31.47
CA SER A 99 27.72 31.52 -32.77
C SER A 99 27.35 30.03 -32.74
N SER A 100 26.35 29.56 -33.49
CA SER A 100 26.38 29.15 -34.91
C SER A 100 27.33 27.99 -35.22
N PHE A 101 26.77 26.83 -35.56
CA PHE A 101 27.26 26.01 -36.68
C PHE A 101 26.12 25.14 -37.22
N ALA A 102 25.75 25.40 -38.48
CA ALA A 102 24.96 24.55 -39.37
C ALA A 102 25.83 23.33 -39.81
N ASP A 103 25.40 22.25 -40.47
CA ASP A 103 24.47 22.11 -41.59
C ASP A 103 24.52 20.63 -42.09
N PHE A 104 23.63 20.27 -43.03
CA PHE A 104 23.66 19.12 -43.97
C PHE A 104 23.29 17.70 -43.44
N LEU A 105 22.31 16.95 -43.97
CA LEU A 105 21.99 16.63 -45.39
C LEU A 105 20.48 16.39 -45.67
N LYS A 106 20.13 16.66 -46.94
CA LYS A 106 18.82 16.64 -47.63
C LYS A 106 18.38 15.26 -48.14
N LYS A 107 17.10 15.25 -48.62
CA LYS A 107 16.46 14.51 -49.77
C LYS A 107 15.48 13.40 -49.37
N ASP A 108 14.30 13.24 -49.97
CA ASP A 108 13.69 13.77 -51.20
C ASP A 108 12.14 13.61 -51.14
N SER A 109 11.40 14.65 -51.58
CA SER A 109 10.27 14.67 -52.55
C SER A 109 9.01 13.76 -52.33
N LYS A 110 7.74 14.14 -52.60
CA LYS A 110 7.11 14.92 -53.69
C LYS A 110 5.64 15.28 -53.36
N ASP A 111 5.21 16.44 -53.88
CA ASP A 111 3.95 16.77 -54.62
C ASP A 111 2.58 16.54 -53.91
N ASP A 112 1.55 17.41 -53.96
CA ASP A 112 1.19 18.41 -54.97
C ASP A 112 0.11 19.43 -54.48
N SER A 113 0.12 20.61 -55.11
CA SER A 113 -0.98 21.59 -55.34
C SER A 113 -1.60 22.38 -54.17
N ASN A 114 -1.32 23.69 -53.98
CA ASN A 114 -1.79 24.91 -54.68
C ASN A 114 -3.28 25.27 -54.51
N THR A 115 -3.59 26.29 -53.68
CA THR A 115 -4.24 27.54 -54.16
C THR A 115 -4.19 28.70 -53.14
N SER A 116 -3.69 29.83 -53.64
CA SER A 116 -3.82 31.27 -53.28
C SER A 116 -5.19 31.75 -52.76
N LEU A 117 -5.45 32.93 -52.17
CA LEU A 117 -4.73 34.17 -51.79
C LEU A 117 -5.72 35.01 -50.95
N ASN A 118 -5.18 35.75 -49.98
CA ASN A 118 -5.56 37.08 -49.44
C ASN A 118 -6.97 37.48 -48.92
N GLU A 119 -6.88 38.03 -47.70
CA GLU A 119 -7.56 39.22 -47.14
C GLU A 119 -9.08 39.20 -46.91
N SER A 120 -9.48 39.29 -45.64
CA SER A 120 -10.02 40.55 -45.08
C SER A 120 -10.37 40.41 -43.58
N ILE A 121 -9.96 41.43 -42.83
CA ILE A 121 -10.31 41.67 -41.43
C ILE A 121 -11.80 42.02 -41.36
N ASN A 122 -12.56 41.32 -40.53
CA ASN A 122 -13.83 41.82 -40.01
C ASN A 122 -13.98 41.40 -38.55
N ASN A 123 -13.84 42.38 -37.66
CA ASN A 123 -14.29 42.32 -36.28
C ASN A 123 -15.82 42.26 -36.26
N SER A 124 -16.37 41.15 -35.77
CA SER A 124 -17.77 41.12 -35.33
C SER A 124 -17.88 40.31 -34.05
N ASN A 125 -18.45 40.99 -33.06
CA ASN A 125 -18.79 40.51 -31.73
C ASN A 125 -19.47 39.14 -31.78
N ILE A 126 -18.82 38.13 -31.19
CA ILE A 126 -19.46 36.85 -30.86
C ILE A 126 -19.53 36.77 -29.34
N ASN A 127 -20.76 36.90 -28.86
CA ASN A 127 -21.18 36.59 -27.50
C ASN A 127 -20.78 35.14 -27.17
N ASN A 128 -19.75 34.98 -26.34
CA ASN A 128 -19.44 33.69 -25.74
C ASN A 128 -20.49 33.36 -24.67
N ASN A 129 -21.59 32.73 -25.10
CA ASN A 129 -22.35 31.83 -24.26
C ASN A 129 -21.44 30.66 -23.87
N ILE A 130 -20.76 30.79 -22.73
CA ILE A 130 -20.09 29.67 -22.07
C ILE A 130 -21.20 28.77 -21.55
N ASN A 131 -21.61 27.81 -22.39
CA ASN A 131 -22.36 26.66 -21.96
C ASN A 131 -21.50 25.91 -20.94
N ASN A 132 -21.82 26.10 -19.66
CA ASN A 132 -21.37 25.29 -18.53
C ASN A 132 -21.89 23.86 -18.67
N ASN A 133 -21.37 23.12 -19.64
CA ASN A 133 -21.38 21.66 -19.62
C ASN A 133 -20.19 21.20 -18.79
N ASN A 134 -20.25 21.47 -17.48
CA ASN A 134 -19.54 20.66 -16.50
C ASN A 134 -20.16 19.27 -16.58
N ALA A 135 -19.65 18.48 -17.51
CA ALA A 135 -19.85 17.04 -17.54
C ALA A 135 -19.26 16.50 -16.23
N CYS A 136 -20.08 16.45 -15.20
CA CYS A 136 -19.93 15.55 -14.09
C CYS A 136 -19.92 14.15 -14.71
N LYS A 137 -18.72 13.69 -15.10
CA LYS A 137 -18.48 12.31 -15.51
C LYS A 137 -18.98 11.49 -14.34
N LYS A 138 -20.16 10.89 -14.48
CA LYS A 138 -20.61 9.79 -13.63
C LYS A 138 -19.54 8.72 -13.80
N LEU A 139 -18.57 8.69 -12.88
CA LEU A 139 -17.72 7.54 -12.68
C LEU A 139 -18.66 6.42 -12.23
N THR A 140 -19.10 5.59 -13.17
CA THR A 140 -19.60 4.25 -12.88
C THR A 140 -18.41 3.39 -12.41
N LYS A 141 -17.80 3.78 -11.29
CA LYS A 141 -16.68 3.07 -10.67
C LYS A 141 -17.25 1.74 -10.17
N SER A 142 -16.76 0.63 -10.73
CA SER A 142 -16.85 -0.65 -10.06
C SER A 142 -16.35 -0.48 -8.62
N LYS A 143 -17.05 -1.08 -7.65
CA LYS A 143 -16.64 -1.00 -6.24
C LYS A 143 -15.23 -1.58 -6.13
N LYS A 144 -14.22 -0.73 -5.89
CA LYS A 144 -12.83 -1.14 -5.69
C LYS A 144 -12.76 -2.14 -4.52
N LYS A 145 -11.85 -3.11 -4.63
CA LYS A 145 -11.59 -4.12 -3.60
C LYS A 145 -10.19 -3.90 -3.06
N PHE A 146 -10.04 -4.08 -1.75
CA PHE A 146 -8.74 -4.08 -1.10
C PHE A 146 -8.23 -5.51 -1.01
N ARG A 147 -7.21 -5.83 -1.80
CA ARG A 147 -6.66 -7.17 -1.99
C ARG A 147 -5.40 -7.32 -1.17
N VAL A 148 -5.49 -8.08 -0.09
CA VAL A 148 -4.41 -8.26 0.88
C VAL A 148 -3.96 -9.72 0.93
N GLY A 149 -2.65 -9.95 0.85
CA GLY A 149 -2.03 -11.24 1.11
C GLY A 149 -1.54 -11.33 2.55
N ILE A 150 -1.82 -12.41 3.27
CA ILE A 150 -1.36 -12.61 4.65
C ILE A 150 -0.62 -13.95 4.81
N SER A 151 0.49 -13.95 5.54
CA SER A 151 1.12 -15.17 6.03
C SER A 151 0.54 -15.62 7.38
N GLY A 152 0.84 -16.86 7.79
CA GLY A 152 0.52 -17.34 9.13
C GLY A 152 1.54 -16.92 10.21
N GLY A 153 1.65 -17.75 11.26
CA GLY A 153 2.60 -17.56 12.35
C GLY A 153 2.22 -16.45 13.35
N SER A 154 3.22 -15.89 14.02
CA SER A 154 3.03 -14.81 15.02
C SER A 154 2.51 -13.50 14.41
N LEU A 155 2.62 -13.31 13.09
CA LEU A 155 1.97 -12.20 12.39
C LEU A 155 0.47 -12.15 12.71
N LEU A 156 -0.19 -13.30 12.82
CA LEU A 156 -1.63 -13.33 13.11
C LEU A 156 -1.98 -12.76 14.49
N ASP A 157 -1.06 -12.85 15.45
CA ASP A 157 -1.25 -12.27 16.79
C ASP A 157 -1.18 -10.74 16.70
N ILE A 158 -0.18 -10.18 16.01
CA ILE A 158 -0.08 -8.74 15.73
C ILE A 158 -1.34 -8.22 15.03
N LEU A 159 -1.79 -8.91 13.98
CA LEU A 159 -2.99 -8.51 13.25
C LEU A 159 -4.25 -8.61 14.11
N GLN A 160 -4.36 -9.64 14.95
CA GLN A 160 -5.48 -9.77 15.88
C GLN A 160 -5.50 -8.60 16.87
N HIS A 161 -4.36 -8.29 17.49
CA HIS A 161 -4.22 -7.22 18.47
C HIS A 161 -4.43 -5.84 17.88
N GLY A 162 -4.00 -5.60 16.63
CA GLY A 162 -4.13 -4.31 15.97
C GLY A 162 -5.49 -4.05 15.31
N LEU A 163 -6.06 -5.05 14.63
CA LEU A 163 -7.24 -4.85 13.77
C LEU A 163 -8.57 -5.04 14.52
N LEU A 164 -8.67 -5.99 15.46
CA LEU A 164 -9.94 -6.27 16.13
C LEU A 164 -10.45 -5.15 17.05
N PRO A 165 -9.59 -4.39 17.75
CA PRO A 165 -10.04 -3.21 18.50
C PRO A 165 -10.49 -2.04 17.61
N ARG A 166 -10.23 -2.09 16.30
CA ARG A 166 -10.45 -0.98 15.36
C ARG A 166 -11.36 -1.37 14.19
N GLN A 167 -12.29 -2.29 14.42
CA GLN A 167 -13.14 -2.81 13.35
C GLN A 167 -13.99 -1.72 12.68
N GLU A 168 -14.34 -0.65 13.39
CA GLU A 168 -15.04 0.52 12.84
C GLU A 168 -14.24 1.31 11.80
N ASP A 169 -12.91 1.20 11.81
CA ASP A 169 -12.03 1.83 10.84
C ASP A 169 -11.85 0.95 9.57
N ILE A 170 -12.38 -0.28 9.58
CA ILE A 170 -12.12 -1.30 8.56
C ILE A 170 -13.39 -1.65 7.77
N PHE A 171 -13.30 -1.53 6.44
CA PHE A 171 -14.37 -1.86 5.52
C PHE A 171 -14.32 -3.32 5.09
N TRP A 172 -14.52 -4.25 6.04
CA TRP A 172 -14.34 -5.70 5.82
C TRP A 172 -15.05 -6.26 4.58
N SER A 173 -16.24 -5.76 4.23
CA SER A 173 -16.97 -6.18 3.02
C SER A 173 -16.25 -5.91 1.68
N PHE A 174 -15.21 -5.07 1.71
CA PHE A 174 -14.40 -4.72 0.55
C PHE A 174 -13.05 -5.45 0.53
N TRP A 175 -12.72 -6.20 1.57
CA TRP A 175 -11.49 -6.97 1.65
C TRP A 175 -11.62 -8.28 0.88
N GLU A 176 -10.61 -8.53 0.06
CA GLU A 176 -10.31 -9.83 -0.53
C GLU A 176 -8.96 -10.27 0.07
N ILE A 177 -9.01 -11.23 0.99
CA ILE A 177 -7.86 -11.74 1.73
C ILE A 177 -7.38 -13.03 1.07
N PHE A 178 -6.08 -13.14 0.83
CA PHE A 178 -5.43 -14.29 0.23
C PHE A 178 -4.34 -14.82 1.15
N LEU A 179 -4.19 -16.13 1.23
CA LEU A 179 -3.13 -16.76 2.03
C LEU A 179 -1.85 -16.82 1.17
N ILE A 180 -0.74 -16.35 1.71
CA ILE A 180 0.56 -16.40 1.01
C ILE A 180 1.08 -17.83 0.93
N ASP A 181 0.84 -18.61 1.98
CA ASP A 181 1.19 -20.02 2.06
C ASP A 181 0.17 -20.79 2.90
N GLU A 182 0.13 -22.10 2.70
CA GLU A 182 -0.66 -23.01 3.52
C GLU A 182 0.03 -24.37 3.66
N ARG A 183 -0.17 -25.01 4.80
CA ARG A 183 0.34 -26.33 5.15
C ARG A 183 -0.76 -27.31 4.79
N LEU A 184 -0.40 -28.42 4.14
CA LEU A 184 -1.37 -29.44 3.73
C LEU A 184 -1.79 -30.28 4.93
N VAL A 185 -2.64 -29.68 5.76
CA VAL A 185 -3.30 -30.28 6.92
C VAL A 185 -4.74 -29.77 6.99
N PRO A 186 -5.68 -30.54 7.57
CA PRO A 186 -7.05 -30.07 7.77
C PRO A 186 -7.10 -28.71 8.48
N PHE A 187 -8.10 -27.90 8.20
CA PHE A 187 -8.23 -26.54 8.74
C PHE A 187 -8.49 -26.51 10.25
N GLN A 188 -8.94 -27.61 10.83
CA GLN A 188 -9.02 -27.76 12.29
C GLN A 188 -7.64 -27.95 12.93
N ASP A 189 -6.63 -28.37 12.16
CA ASP A 189 -5.27 -28.50 12.65
C ASP A 189 -4.70 -27.13 13.08
N LYS A 190 -3.82 -27.18 14.09
CA LYS A 190 -3.13 -26.01 14.62
C LYS A 190 -2.04 -25.48 13.68
N GLU A 191 -1.57 -26.29 12.74
CA GLU A 191 -0.53 -25.92 11.77
C GLU A 191 -1.11 -25.23 10.52
N SER A 192 -2.44 -25.27 10.30
CA SER A 192 -3.11 -24.57 9.19
C SER A 192 -3.11 -23.05 9.40
N ASN A 193 -2.60 -22.32 8.41
CA ASN A 193 -2.60 -20.87 8.37
C ASN A 193 -4.02 -20.31 8.23
N TYR A 194 -4.86 -20.86 7.35
CA TYR A 194 -6.26 -20.47 7.23
C TYR A 194 -7.03 -20.79 8.51
N GLY A 195 -6.86 -21.99 9.06
CA GLY A 195 -7.47 -22.39 10.33
C GLY A 195 -7.18 -21.40 11.45
N ASN A 196 -5.90 -21.03 11.61
CA ASN A 196 -5.48 -20.04 12.60
C ASN A 196 -6.02 -18.64 12.29
N SER A 197 -5.96 -18.18 11.03
CA SER A 197 -6.48 -16.87 10.63
C SER A 197 -7.98 -16.76 10.91
N LYS A 198 -8.72 -17.85 10.65
CA LYS A 198 -10.15 -17.95 10.95
C LYS A 198 -10.43 -17.85 12.44
N ARG A 199 -9.75 -18.65 13.27
CA ARG A 199 -9.94 -18.69 14.74
C ARG A 199 -9.52 -17.39 15.43
N LYS A 200 -8.39 -16.81 15.01
CA LYS A 200 -7.81 -15.62 15.66
C LYS A 200 -8.50 -14.34 15.22
N ILE A 201 -8.86 -14.22 13.94
CA ILE A 201 -9.32 -12.97 13.34
C ILE A 201 -10.73 -13.13 12.75
N PHE A 202 -10.90 -13.95 11.71
CA PHE A 202 -12.11 -13.85 10.87
C PHE A 202 -13.41 -14.19 11.59
N SER A 203 -13.39 -15.13 12.55
CA SER A 203 -14.55 -15.48 13.36
C SER A 203 -14.84 -14.47 14.48
N LYS A 204 -13.90 -13.58 14.78
CA LYS A 204 -14.04 -12.53 15.82
C LYS A 204 -14.50 -11.18 15.27
N ILE A 205 -14.59 -11.04 13.95
CA ILE A 205 -15.15 -9.84 13.32
C ILE A 205 -16.66 -9.84 13.54
N ASP A 206 -17.23 -8.70 13.97
CA ASP A 206 -18.68 -8.51 14.01
C ASP A 206 -19.21 -8.29 12.58
N HIS A 207 -19.56 -9.39 11.90
CA HIS A 207 -20.02 -9.36 10.51
C HIS A 207 -21.35 -8.63 10.35
N SER A 208 -22.15 -8.52 11.41
CA SER A 208 -23.44 -7.83 11.36
C SER A 208 -23.26 -6.31 11.27
N LYS A 209 -22.25 -5.79 11.98
CA LYS A 209 -21.97 -4.36 12.06
C LYS A 209 -20.98 -3.89 11.00
N TYR A 210 -19.91 -4.64 10.76
CA TYR A 210 -18.79 -4.21 9.92
C TYR A 210 -18.66 -4.98 8.60
N GLY A 211 -19.51 -6.01 8.42
CA GLY A 211 -19.51 -6.85 7.24
C GLY A 211 -18.41 -7.92 7.24
N LYS A 212 -18.28 -8.65 6.13
CA LYS A 212 -17.46 -9.86 6.06
C LYS A 212 -16.44 -9.80 4.92
N PRO A 213 -15.15 -10.09 5.17
CA PRO A 213 -14.16 -10.22 4.12
C PRO A 213 -14.40 -11.48 3.28
N LYS A 214 -14.01 -11.42 2.01
CA LYS A 214 -13.85 -12.63 1.19
C LYS A 214 -12.46 -13.19 1.43
N VAL A 215 -12.36 -14.47 1.77
CA VAL A 215 -11.09 -15.13 2.05
C VAL A 215 -10.86 -16.22 1.02
N TYR A 216 -9.66 -16.23 0.43
CA TYR A 216 -9.22 -17.15 -0.60
C TYR A 216 -8.03 -17.97 -0.07
N HIS A 217 -8.25 -19.25 0.13
CA HIS A 217 -7.29 -20.24 0.61
C HIS A 217 -7.30 -21.46 -0.34
N ILE A 218 -6.42 -22.45 -0.10
CA ILE A 218 -6.44 -23.73 -0.84
C ILE A 218 -7.77 -24.47 -0.63
N ASP A 219 -8.12 -25.40 -1.51
CA ASP A 219 -9.24 -26.31 -1.26
C ASP A 219 -8.83 -27.42 -0.28
N GLU A 220 -9.51 -27.50 0.86
CA GLU A 220 -9.24 -28.51 1.90
C GLU A 220 -9.45 -29.94 1.38
N SER A 221 -10.37 -30.14 0.43
CA SER A 221 -10.67 -31.46 -0.12
C SER A 221 -9.53 -32.02 -0.97
N LEU A 222 -8.63 -31.16 -1.48
CA LEU A 222 -7.49 -31.55 -2.31
C LEU A 222 -6.23 -31.86 -1.50
N ILE A 223 -6.24 -31.68 -0.17
CA ILE A 223 -5.04 -31.89 0.67
C ILE A 223 -4.45 -33.29 0.49
N TYR A 224 -5.29 -34.30 0.34
CA TYR A 224 -4.84 -35.70 0.17
C TYR A 224 -4.46 -36.06 -1.28
N GLU A 225 -4.76 -35.18 -2.24
CA GLU A 225 -4.28 -35.29 -3.63
C GLU A 225 -2.84 -34.74 -3.78
N GLY A 226 -2.33 -34.08 -2.73
CA GLY A 226 -0.94 -33.63 -2.62
C GLY A 226 -0.72 -32.18 -3.01
N ALA A 227 0.49 -31.67 -2.70
CA ALA A 227 0.80 -30.24 -2.83
C ALA A 227 0.63 -29.70 -4.25
N ALA A 228 0.92 -30.51 -5.28
CA ALA A 228 0.86 -30.09 -6.67
C ALA A 228 -0.57 -29.72 -7.09
N GLU A 229 -1.54 -30.60 -6.81
CA GLU A 229 -2.95 -30.39 -7.15
C GLU A 229 -3.52 -29.18 -6.37
N CYS A 230 -3.21 -29.06 -5.09
CA CYS A 230 -3.58 -27.89 -4.29
C CYS A 230 -3.00 -26.58 -4.88
N ALA A 231 -1.74 -26.58 -5.31
CA ALA A 231 -1.10 -25.40 -5.89
C ALA A 231 -1.76 -24.98 -7.20
N GLU A 232 -2.06 -25.92 -8.10
CA GLU A 232 -2.70 -25.65 -9.39
C GLU A 232 -4.15 -25.14 -9.21
N ASN A 233 -4.90 -25.72 -8.28
CA ASN A 233 -6.23 -25.25 -7.93
C ASN A 233 -6.18 -23.82 -7.37
N TYR A 234 -5.25 -23.55 -6.46
CA TYR A 234 -5.12 -22.22 -5.86
C TYR A 234 -4.65 -21.17 -6.88
N GLU A 235 -3.72 -21.52 -7.77
CA GLU A 235 -3.29 -20.68 -8.88
C GLU A 235 -4.47 -20.33 -9.79
N THR A 236 -5.30 -21.31 -10.14
CA THR A 236 -6.52 -21.10 -10.94
C THR A 236 -7.50 -20.14 -10.23
N CYS A 237 -7.64 -20.26 -8.91
CA CYS A 237 -8.43 -19.35 -8.10
C CYS A 237 -7.90 -17.90 -8.19
N LEU A 238 -6.59 -17.71 -8.07
CA LEU A 238 -5.95 -16.40 -8.21
C LEU A 238 -6.12 -15.82 -9.62
N ILE A 239 -5.89 -16.62 -10.66
CA ILE A 239 -6.07 -16.20 -12.06
C ILE A 239 -7.49 -15.68 -12.28
N ASN A 240 -8.50 -16.41 -11.79
CA ASN A 240 -9.91 -15.99 -11.92
C ASN A 240 -10.24 -14.68 -11.17
N LYS A 241 -9.42 -14.25 -10.20
CA LYS A 241 -9.63 -12.99 -9.45
C LYS A 241 -8.81 -11.83 -9.96
N PHE A 242 -7.58 -12.08 -10.40
CA PHE A 242 -6.64 -11.05 -10.83
C PHE A 242 -6.61 -10.84 -12.33
N ALA A 243 -6.85 -11.88 -13.13
CA ALA A 243 -6.81 -11.75 -14.58
C ALA A 243 -7.99 -10.91 -15.07
N SER A 244 -7.67 -9.74 -15.64
CA SER A 244 -8.56 -9.10 -16.60
C SER A 244 -8.41 -9.80 -17.95
N LYS A 245 -9.44 -9.79 -18.79
CA LYS A 245 -9.46 -10.46 -20.11
C LYS A 245 -8.32 -10.07 -21.07
N ALA A 246 -7.43 -9.13 -20.73
CA ALA A 246 -6.51 -8.50 -21.67
C ALA A 246 -5.00 -8.67 -21.40
N THR A 247 -4.51 -9.21 -20.27
CA THR A 247 -3.07 -9.51 -20.11
C THR A 247 -2.80 -10.49 -18.97
N VAL A 248 -1.95 -11.50 -19.20
CA VAL A 248 -1.36 -12.34 -18.15
C VAL A 248 -0.20 -11.57 -17.52
N LYS A 249 -0.51 -10.68 -16.58
CA LYS A 249 0.48 -10.10 -15.66
C LYS A 249 0.38 -10.85 -14.33
N TRP A 250 1.48 -10.89 -13.59
CA TRP A 250 1.47 -11.31 -12.18
C TRP A 250 0.32 -10.62 -11.41
N PRO A 251 -0.32 -11.31 -10.44
CA PRO A 251 -1.32 -10.71 -9.61
C PRO A 251 -0.69 -9.56 -8.84
N CYS A 252 -1.35 -8.40 -8.83
CA CYS A 252 -0.91 -7.24 -8.08
C CYS A 252 -1.80 -7.09 -6.85
N PHE A 253 -1.27 -7.49 -5.69
CA PHE A 253 -1.90 -7.25 -4.40
C PHE A 253 -1.70 -5.80 -3.97
N ASP A 254 -2.67 -5.21 -3.29
CA ASP A 254 -2.52 -3.86 -2.73
C ASP A 254 -1.53 -3.86 -1.57
N LEU A 255 -1.56 -4.91 -0.75
CA LEU A 255 -0.65 -5.12 0.37
C LEU A 255 -0.38 -6.61 0.58
N ILE A 256 0.88 -6.97 0.82
CA ILE A 256 1.28 -8.29 1.33
C ILE A 256 1.90 -8.12 2.71
N LEU A 257 1.42 -8.89 3.68
CA LEU A 257 1.90 -8.94 5.06
C LEU A 257 2.64 -10.26 5.29
N LEU A 258 3.91 -10.17 5.69
CA LEU A 258 4.80 -11.32 5.84
C LEU A 258 5.43 -11.34 7.23
N GLY A 259 5.44 -12.51 7.85
CA GLY A 259 6.39 -12.84 8.90
C GLY A 259 7.70 -13.39 8.34
N VAL A 260 8.72 -13.44 9.19
CA VAL A 260 9.99 -14.13 8.91
C VAL A 260 10.21 -15.20 9.96
N ALA A 261 10.47 -16.43 9.53
CA ALA A 261 10.80 -17.53 10.44
C ALA A 261 12.27 -17.47 10.92
N PRO A 262 12.62 -18.09 12.07
CA PRO A 262 13.99 -18.02 12.60
C PRO A 262 15.08 -18.59 11.68
N ASP A 263 14.71 -19.49 10.76
CA ASP A 263 15.56 -20.05 9.71
C ASP A 263 15.61 -19.17 8.44
N GLY A 264 14.86 -18.06 8.38
CA GLY A 264 14.87 -17.10 7.29
C GLY A 264 13.82 -17.32 6.21
N HIS A 265 12.97 -18.34 6.33
CA HIS A 265 11.90 -18.56 5.37
C HIS A 265 10.77 -17.52 5.50
N ILE A 266 10.12 -17.24 4.37
CA ILE A 266 8.90 -16.43 4.27
C ILE A 266 7.85 -17.27 3.56
N GLY A 267 6.59 -17.24 4.01
CA GLY A 267 5.58 -18.19 3.53
C GLY A 267 6.08 -19.63 3.68
N SER A 268 6.23 -20.34 2.57
CA SER A 268 6.95 -21.64 2.54
C SER A 268 8.13 -21.66 1.57
N LEU A 269 8.76 -20.51 1.34
CA LEU A 269 9.97 -20.35 0.56
C LEU A 269 11.20 -20.39 1.47
N PHE A 270 11.97 -21.46 1.39
CA PHE A 270 13.10 -21.72 2.29
C PHE A 270 14.46 -21.30 1.68
N PRO A 271 15.45 -20.91 2.50
CA PRO A 271 16.79 -20.57 2.00
C PRO A 271 17.47 -21.71 1.23
N ASN A 272 18.29 -21.36 0.24
CA ASN A 272 19.14 -22.30 -0.54
C ASN A 272 18.36 -23.41 -1.28
N ARG A 273 17.12 -23.11 -1.68
CA ARG A 273 16.21 -24.08 -2.31
C ARG A 273 15.85 -23.64 -3.73
N LYS A 274 15.58 -24.61 -4.62
CA LYS A 274 15.32 -24.36 -6.05
C LYS A 274 14.08 -23.52 -6.28
N GLU A 275 13.13 -23.60 -5.36
CA GLU A 275 11.84 -22.91 -5.33
C GLU A 275 12.00 -21.39 -5.29
N LEU A 276 13.12 -20.87 -4.77
CA LEU A 276 13.44 -19.44 -4.81
C LEU A 276 13.71 -18.92 -6.23
N ARG A 277 14.03 -19.81 -7.18
CA ARG A 277 14.33 -19.47 -8.58
C ARG A 277 13.11 -19.59 -9.49
N GLU A 278 11.94 -19.92 -8.96
CA GLU A 278 10.70 -19.98 -9.74
C GLU A 278 10.36 -18.58 -10.29
N SER A 279 10.15 -18.50 -11.60
CA SER A 279 9.95 -17.24 -12.32
C SER A 279 8.74 -17.25 -13.27
N SER A 280 7.94 -18.32 -13.26
CA SER A 280 6.85 -18.56 -14.22
C SER A 280 5.50 -18.82 -13.54
N LYS A 281 5.48 -19.62 -12.47
CA LYS A 281 4.27 -19.93 -11.72
C LYS A 281 3.95 -18.88 -10.67
N TRP A 282 2.67 -18.66 -10.42
CA TRP A 282 2.17 -17.78 -9.37
C TRP A 282 2.20 -18.50 -8.02
N VAL A 283 1.86 -19.79 -8.04
CA VAL A 283 1.79 -20.66 -6.87
C VAL A 283 2.59 -21.92 -7.14
N ILE A 284 3.35 -22.39 -6.15
CA ILE A 284 4.10 -23.64 -6.24
C ILE A 284 3.85 -24.57 -5.07
N PRO A 285 3.95 -25.89 -5.31
CA PRO A 285 4.02 -26.88 -4.25
C PRO A 285 5.40 -26.92 -3.60
N ILE A 286 5.42 -27.16 -2.30
CA ILE A 286 6.59 -27.60 -1.54
C ILE A 286 6.27 -29.01 -1.05
N THR A 287 7.07 -30.02 -1.41
CA THR A 287 6.80 -31.42 -1.05
C THR A 287 7.67 -31.94 0.10
N ASP A 288 8.78 -31.27 0.39
CA ASP A 288 9.80 -31.72 1.34
C ASP A 288 10.30 -30.56 2.23
N SER A 289 9.37 -29.81 2.84
CA SER A 289 9.72 -28.74 3.78
C SER A 289 10.73 -29.23 4.84
N PRO A 290 11.82 -28.47 5.11
CA PRO A 290 12.82 -28.87 6.09
C PRO A 290 12.29 -28.84 7.53
N VAL A 291 11.24 -28.06 7.79
CA VAL A 291 10.66 -27.84 9.14
C VAL A 291 9.15 -28.11 9.13
N GLY A 292 8.62 -28.72 10.19
CA GLY A 292 7.19 -28.92 10.40
C GLY A 292 6.52 -29.79 9.32
N VAL A 293 5.30 -29.43 8.91
CA VAL A 293 4.54 -30.12 7.85
C VAL A 293 5.33 -30.09 6.54
N LYS A 294 5.51 -31.27 5.93
CA LYS A 294 6.31 -31.49 4.73
C LYS A 294 5.71 -30.87 3.48
N GLU A 295 4.42 -31.11 3.27
CA GLU A 295 3.70 -30.62 2.11
C GLU A 295 3.05 -29.26 2.37
N ARG A 296 3.30 -28.31 1.47
CA ARG A 296 2.82 -26.94 1.57
C ARG A 296 2.56 -26.36 0.18
N VAL A 297 1.79 -25.29 0.14
CA VAL A 297 1.55 -24.46 -1.04
C VAL A 297 2.00 -23.05 -0.73
N THR A 298 2.65 -22.35 -1.65
CA THR A 298 3.14 -20.98 -1.43
C THR A 298 3.10 -20.14 -2.70
N LEU A 299 2.88 -18.84 -2.54
CA LEU A 299 3.16 -17.86 -3.59
C LEU A 299 4.66 -17.77 -3.84
N THR A 300 5.03 -17.42 -5.08
CA THR A 300 6.41 -17.29 -5.53
C THR A 300 6.96 -15.89 -5.28
N ILE A 301 8.29 -15.73 -5.28
CA ILE A 301 8.96 -14.42 -5.12
C ILE A 301 8.47 -13.39 -6.17
N PRO A 302 8.34 -13.72 -7.47
CA PRO A 302 7.80 -12.77 -8.46
C PRO A 302 6.41 -12.25 -8.11
N VAL A 303 5.52 -13.12 -7.62
CA VAL A 303 4.18 -12.73 -7.18
C VAL A 303 4.24 -11.78 -5.98
N ILE A 304 5.05 -12.13 -4.98
CA ILE A 304 5.22 -11.30 -3.78
C ILE A 304 5.77 -9.92 -4.17
N CYS A 305 6.83 -9.87 -4.97
CA CYS A 305 7.47 -8.63 -5.43
C CYS A 305 6.57 -7.76 -6.33
N ASN A 306 5.58 -8.37 -6.99
CA ASN A 306 4.63 -7.66 -7.83
C ASN A 306 3.52 -6.95 -7.05
N SER A 307 3.40 -7.14 -5.73
CA SER A 307 2.49 -6.34 -4.90
C SER A 307 2.84 -4.84 -4.96
N ALA A 308 1.86 -3.98 -4.70
CA ALA A 308 2.04 -2.54 -4.57
C ALA A 308 2.81 -2.17 -3.29
N HIS A 309 2.53 -2.87 -2.19
CA HIS A 309 3.20 -2.70 -0.89
C HIS A 309 3.47 -4.04 -0.23
N ILE A 310 4.64 -4.18 0.38
CA ILE A 310 5.04 -5.38 1.12
C ILE A 310 5.51 -4.95 2.50
N SER A 311 4.91 -5.54 3.53
CA SER A 311 5.20 -5.20 4.91
C SER A 311 5.62 -6.46 5.66
N PHE A 312 6.90 -6.50 6.03
CA PHE A 312 7.42 -7.49 6.95
C PHE A 312 7.11 -7.07 8.37
N VAL A 313 6.58 -8.00 9.18
CA VAL A 313 6.31 -7.80 10.61
C VAL A 313 7.10 -8.85 11.37
N VAL A 314 8.09 -8.41 12.16
CA VAL A 314 9.03 -9.30 12.84
C VAL A 314 9.24 -8.82 14.27
N GLU A 315 8.78 -9.61 15.22
CA GLU A 315 8.93 -9.32 16.66
C GLU A 315 9.66 -10.45 17.39
N GLY A 316 10.35 -10.06 18.47
CA GLY A 316 10.93 -10.94 19.48
C GLY A 316 12.42 -11.21 19.28
N LEU A 317 13.12 -11.35 20.41
CA LEU A 317 14.57 -11.60 20.48
C LEU A 317 15.02 -12.83 19.67
N MET A 318 14.16 -13.85 19.56
CA MET A 318 14.45 -15.06 18.77
C MET A 318 14.65 -14.78 17.28
N LYS A 319 14.23 -13.61 16.78
CA LYS A 319 14.41 -13.17 15.40
C LYS A 319 15.72 -12.41 15.18
N GLN A 320 16.39 -11.96 16.23
CA GLN A 320 17.59 -11.15 16.11
C GLN A 320 18.67 -11.78 15.21
N PRO A 321 19.04 -13.07 15.36
CA PRO A 321 20.12 -13.64 14.55
C PRO A 321 19.78 -13.73 13.06
N ILE A 322 18.49 -13.87 12.73
CA ILE A 322 18.06 -13.92 11.33
C ILE A 322 17.91 -12.52 10.74
N MET A 323 17.51 -11.54 11.54
CA MET A 323 17.42 -10.14 11.13
C MET A 323 18.80 -9.57 10.79
N GLU A 324 19.84 -9.90 11.55
CA GLU A 324 21.23 -9.56 11.23
C GLU A 324 21.61 -10.07 9.84
N LYS A 325 21.38 -11.37 9.56
CA LYS A 325 21.67 -11.97 8.25
C LYS A 325 20.89 -11.31 7.10
N ILE A 326 19.61 -11.00 7.32
CA ILE A 326 18.75 -10.41 6.29
C ILE A 326 19.23 -9.00 5.92
N MET A 327 19.61 -8.21 6.93
CA MET A 327 19.93 -6.79 6.77
C MET A 327 21.39 -6.54 6.39
N GLU A 328 22.32 -7.36 6.87
CA GLU A 328 23.77 -7.14 6.74
C GLU A 328 24.45 -8.11 5.77
N MET A 329 23.83 -9.25 5.47
CA MET A 329 24.39 -10.30 4.61
C MET A 329 23.43 -10.68 3.45
N PRO A 330 22.98 -9.71 2.62
CA PRO A 330 22.00 -9.97 1.56
C PRO A 330 22.50 -11.01 0.52
N GLU A 331 23.82 -11.16 0.36
CA GLU A 331 24.45 -12.15 -0.52
C GLU A 331 24.16 -13.61 -0.14
N LEU A 332 23.68 -13.86 1.08
CA LEU A 332 23.17 -15.19 1.48
C LEU A 332 21.91 -15.59 0.70
N GLY A 333 21.27 -14.66 -0.02
CA GLY A 333 20.12 -14.94 -0.86
C GLY A 333 18.92 -15.45 -0.08
N LEU A 334 18.75 -14.95 1.16
CA LEU A 334 17.59 -15.30 1.98
C LEU A 334 16.29 -14.83 1.28
N PRO A 335 15.19 -15.56 1.42
CA PRO A 335 13.93 -15.24 0.76
C PRO A 335 13.47 -13.79 0.95
N SER A 336 13.58 -13.25 2.17
CA SER A 336 13.26 -11.85 2.46
C SER A 336 14.23 -10.85 1.84
N SER A 337 15.53 -11.18 1.75
CA SER A 337 16.53 -10.38 1.04
C SER A 337 16.22 -10.31 -0.46
N LEU A 338 15.80 -11.42 -1.08
CA LEU A 338 15.33 -11.45 -2.47
C LEU A 338 14.10 -10.55 -2.68
N VAL A 339 13.18 -10.50 -1.71
CA VAL A 339 12.03 -9.59 -1.75
C VAL A 339 12.46 -8.12 -1.59
N ASN A 340 13.38 -7.82 -0.67
CA ASN A 340 13.95 -6.47 -0.51
C ASN A 340 14.55 -5.95 -1.82
N GLU A 341 15.34 -6.77 -2.50
CA GLU A 341 15.97 -6.42 -3.78
C GLU A 341 14.97 -6.36 -4.94
N GLY A 342 14.04 -7.31 -5.01
CA GLY A 342 13.07 -7.41 -6.10
C GLY A 342 11.95 -6.38 -6.06
N ALA A 343 11.55 -5.93 -4.88
CA ALA A 343 10.44 -4.99 -4.70
C ALA A 343 10.86 -3.57 -4.32
N LEU A 344 12.13 -3.37 -3.92
CA LEU A 344 12.73 -2.06 -3.68
C LEU A 344 11.84 -1.18 -2.76
N LYS A 345 11.47 0.02 -3.22
CA LYS A 345 10.71 1.06 -2.51
C LYS A 345 9.37 0.63 -1.93
N LYS A 346 8.87 -0.53 -2.33
CA LYS A 346 7.60 -1.09 -1.88
C LYS A 346 7.70 -1.81 -0.53
N VAL A 347 8.92 -2.13 -0.08
CA VAL A 347 9.14 -2.91 1.15
C VAL A 347 9.28 -2.01 2.38
N SER A 348 8.50 -2.33 3.41
CA SER A 348 8.59 -1.78 4.76
C SER A 348 8.75 -2.90 5.78
N TRP A 349 9.49 -2.63 6.85
CA TRP A 349 9.72 -3.54 7.96
C TRP A 349 9.18 -2.89 9.23
N PHE A 350 8.33 -3.62 9.94
CA PHE A 350 7.81 -3.28 11.26
C PHE A 350 8.43 -4.27 12.24
N VAL A 351 9.28 -3.78 13.11
CA VAL A 351 10.09 -4.63 14.01
C VAL A 351 10.08 -4.09 15.43
N ASP A 352 10.24 -4.97 16.41
CA ASP A 352 10.56 -4.52 17.77
C ASP A 352 12.08 -4.34 17.95
N GLU A 353 12.47 -3.61 18.99
CA GLU A 353 13.88 -3.36 19.32
C GLU A 353 14.67 -4.66 19.57
N ASP A 354 14.03 -5.67 20.15
CA ASP A 354 14.64 -6.97 20.38
C ASP A 354 15.00 -7.70 19.08
N ALA A 355 14.14 -7.68 18.06
CA ALA A 355 14.41 -8.33 16.77
C ALA A 355 15.56 -7.68 15.99
N ILE A 356 15.93 -6.43 16.28
CA ILE A 356 17.04 -5.73 15.58
C ILE A 356 18.17 -5.31 16.53
N LYS A 357 18.23 -5.90 17.72
CA LYS A 357 19.29 -5.60 18.68
C LYS A 357 20.67 -5.89 18.08
N GLY A 358 21.51 -4.86 18.00
CA GLY A 358 22.85 -4.95 17.42
C GLY A 358 22.89 -5.02 15.89
N VAL A 359 21.75 -4.90 15.20
CA VAL A 359 21.67 -4.92 13.73
C VAL A 359 21.78 -3.51 13.17
N HIS A 360 22.62 -3.33 12.16
CA HIS A 360 22.90 -2.07 11.48
C HIS A 360 21.77 -1.70 10.51
N VAL A 361 20.76 -0.99 11.01
CA VAL A 361 19.63 -0.47 10.19
C VAL A 361 19.40 1.02 10.42
N ILE A 362 19.00 1.73 9.36
CA ILE A 362 18.51 3.10 9.48
C ILE A 362 17.05 3.05 9.94
N LYS A 363 16.83 3.27 11.24
CA LYS A 363 15.51 3.37 11.83
C LYS A 363 14.80 4.63 11.33
N ARG A 364 13.52 4.50 11.02
CA ARG A 364 12.62 5.62 10.73
C ARG A 364 11.60 5.72 11.84
N ASN A 365 11.28 6.95 12.22
CA ASN A 365 10.11 7.19 13.05
C ASN A 365 8.88 6.81 12.23
N TYR A 366 8.00 6.03 12.84
CA TYR A 366 6.66 5.85 12.33
C TYR A 366 5.85 7.07 12.78
N GLU A 367 5.74 8.08 11.91
CA GLU A 367 4.94 9.28 12.21
C GLU A 367 3.46 8.94 12.08
N PHE A 368 2.76 8.95 13.22
CA PHE A 368 1.30 8.94 13.30
C PHE A 368 0.77 10.38 13.19
N GLU A 369 -0.43 10.56 12.62
CA GLU A 369 -1.31 11.64 13.07
C GLU A 369 -1.79 11.25 14.48
N GLN A 370 -1.17 11.84 15.51
CA GLN A 370 -1.67 11.71 16.88
C GLN A 370 -3.06 12.34 16.97
N ASN A 371 -3.96 11.68 17.71
CA ASN A 371 -5.05 12.42 18.34
C ASN A 371 -4.45 13.27 19.44
N ASP A 372 -4.58 14.59 19.32
CA ASP A 372 -4.40 15.50 20.45
C ASP A 372 -5.59 15.41 21.43
N ASP A 373 -5.91 14.22 21.94
CA ASP A 373 -6.99 14.04 22.92
C ASP A 373 -6.49 13.74 24.35
N ASP A 374 -5.16 13.70 24.61
CA ASP A 374 -4.62 13.36 25.94
C ASP A 374 -3.88 14.50 26.69
N ASP A 375 -3.92 15.76 26.21
CA ASP A 375 -3.33 16.91 26.93
C ASP A 375 -4.36 17.99 27.31
N ASN A 376 -5.50 17.58 27.87
CA ASN A 376 -6.38 18.49 28.61
C ASN A 376 -7.04 17.81 29.81
N ASN A 377 -6.23 17.40 30.79
CA ASN A 377 -6.68 17.33 32.18
C ASN A 377 -5.51 17.40 33.16
N ASN A 378 -4.92 18.60 33.28
CA ASN A 378 -4.36 19.06 34.54
C ASN A 378 -4.64 20.57 34.68
N ASN A 379 -5.92 20.88 34.91
CA ASN A 379 -6.28 22.15 35.53
C ASN A 379 -6.14 22.00 37.05
N ASN A 380 -5.35 22.91 37.62
CA ASN A 380 -5.62 23.63 38.87
C ASN A 380 -6.53 22.91 39.88
N THR A 381 -5.95 22.46 40.99
CA THR A 381 -6.52 22.65 42.34
C THR A 381 -5.48 22.29 43.40
N ALA A 382 -4.82 23.31 43.95
CA ALA A 382 -4.49 23.56 45.36
C ALA A 382 -3.28 24.50 45.47
#